data_AF-A0A354SE65-F1
#
_entry.id   AF-A0A354SE65-F1
#
_cell.length_a   1.000
_cell.length_b   1.000
_cell.length_c   1.000
_cell.angle_alpha   90.00
_cell.angle_beta   90.00
_cell.angle_gamma   90.00
#
_symmetry.space_group_name_H-M   'P 1'
#
loop_
_entity.id
_entity.type
_entity.pdbx_description
1 polymer ?
#
loop_
_entity_poly.entity_id
_entity_poly.type
_entity_poly.pdbx_seq_one_letter_code
_entity_poly.pdbx_strand_id
1 'polypeptide(L)'
;WSTSFGSNLAMLIGGATPPPSMPVAGTPGNPLTSAYRTSDGKFIMLAMLQPGAYWPTFCDVFDKPEWKTDERFLTAESIVMNGYEGRQLVAELFASKTRAELSEILNKQTGQWAIVADFWDISQDESLRANGLVSKVVDAEGVERELISVPVLFDEENPTLSRAPQFAEHTDEILAELGFDLEKQLELKIAGAVT
;
A
#
# COMPACT_ATOMS: atom_id res chain seq x y z
N TRP A 1 -1.01 -10.92 0.55
CA TRP A 1 0.22 -10.34 1.12
C TRP A 1 1.22 -9.97 0.02
N SER A 2 0.72 -9.38 -1.06
CA SER A 2 1.46 -9.12 -2.32
C SER A 2 2.39 -7.91 -2.25
N THR A 3 2.30 -7.10 -1.19
CA THR A 3 3.02 -5.81 -1.07
C THR A 3 4.32 -5.90 -0.29
N SER A 4 4.55 -6.98 0.48
CA SER A 4 5.73 -7.10 1.36
C SER A 4 7.04 -7.10 0.58
N PHE A 5 7.13 -7.87 -0.51
CA PHE A 5 8.34 -7.88 -1.34
C PHE A 5 8.68 -6.46 -1.85
N GLY A 6 7.68 -5.75 -2.38
CA GLY A 6 7.86 -4.38 -2.86
C GLY A 6 8.29 -3.41 -1.76
N SER A 7 7.70 -3.55 -0.56
CA SER A 7 8.02 -2.70 0.60
C SER A 7 9.41 -2.99 1.17
N ASN A 8 9.79 -4.27 1.27
CA ASN A 8 11.13 -4.69 1.67
C ASN A 8 12.19 -4.19 0.68
N LEU A 9 11.91 -4.29 -0.63
CA LEU A 9 12.78 -3.75 -1.67
C LEU A 9 12.91 -2.23 -1.54
N ALA A 10 11.80 -1.52 -1.35
CA ALA A 10 11.79 -0.06 -1.14
C ALA A 10 12.64 0.35 0.07
N MET A 11 12.53 -0.38 1.19
CA MET A 11 13.38 -0.18 2.38
C MET A 11 14.86 -0.45 2.08
N LEU A 12 15.17 -1.53 1.37
CA LEU A 12 16.55 -1.90 1.01
C LEU A 12 17.23 -0.85 0.10
N ILE A 13 16.49 -0.29 -0.87
CA ILE A 13 17.01 0.74 -1.76
C ILE A 13 16.98 2.16 -1.14
N GLY A 14 16.25 2.33 -0.04
CA GLY A 14 16.10 3.63 0.65
C GLY A 14 15.19 4.63 -0.08
N GLY A 15 14.20 4.17 -0.83
CA GLY A 15 13.30 5.06 -1.57
C GLY A 15 12.17 4.38 -2.32
N ALA A 16 11.35 5.21 -2.98
CA ALA A 16 10.22 4.74 -3.77
C ALA A 16 10.68 3.93 -4.99
N THR A 17 10.05 2.78 -5.19
CA THR A 17 10.11 2.05 -6.46
C THR A 17 9.23 2.76 -7.50
N PRO A 18 9.51 2.63 -8.81
CA PRO A 18 8.67 3.22 -9.85
C PRO A 18 7.19 2.85 -9.63
N PRO A 19 6.27 3.84 -9.58
CA PRO A 19 4.88 3.55 -9.33
C PRO A 19 4.31 2.71 -10.49
N PRO A 20 3.48 1.70 -10.22
CA PRO A 20 2.77 1.00 -11.27
C PRO A 20 1.92 2.01 -12.06
N SER A 21 1.81 1.83 -13.38
CA SER A 21 0.87 2.60 -14.17
C SER A 21 -0.56 2.23 -13.74
N MET A 22 -1.22 3.14 -13.02
CA MET A 22 -2.61 2.93 -12.65
C MET A 22 -3.48 3.03 -13.91
N PRO A 23 -4.25 1.99 -14.26
CA PRO A 23 -5.29 2.16 -15.27
C PRO A 23 -6.28 3.21 -14.76
N VAL A 24 -6.64 4.16 -15.61
CA VAL A 24 -7.71 5.14 -15.35
C VAL A 24 -9.03 4.39 -15.36
N ALA A 25 -9.35 3.68 -14.28
CA ALA A 25 -10.55 2.87 -14.14
C ALA A 25 -11.35 3.37 -12.95
N GLY A 26 -12.42 4.11 -13.23
CA GLY A 26 -13.47 4.45 -12.27
C GLY A 26 -14.80 3.88 -12.73
N THR A 27 -15.65 3.43 -11.80
CA THR A 27 -16.99 2.85 -12.07
C THR A 27 -17.84 3.81 -12.91
N PRO A 28 -18.25 3.49 -14.15
CA PRO A 28 -19.01 4.43 -14.99
C PRO A 28 -20.17 5.11 -14.24
N GLY A 29 -20.25 6.43 -14.32
CA GLY A 29 -21.36 7.21 -13.77
C GLY A 29 -21.11 7.95 -12.44
N ASN A 30 -20.28 7.46 -11.51
CA ASN A 30 -20.07 8.19 -10.25
C ASN A 30 -18.69 8.91 -10.23
N PRO A 31 -18.65 10.27 -10.11
CA PRO A 31 -17.41 11.02 -10.00
C PRO A 31 -16.73 10.87 -8.63
N LEU A 32 -17.44 10.41 -7.60
CA LEU A 32 -16.88 10.18 -6.27
C LEU A 32 -16.42 8.72 -6.07
N THR A 33 -16.28 7.96 -7.16
CA THR A 33 -15.74 6.58 -7.18
C THR A 33 -14.69 6.43 -8.27
N SER A 34 -13.51 7.00 -8.04
CA SER A 34 -12.38 6.93 -8.96
C SER A 34 -11.08 7.29 -8.28
N ALA A 35 -9.96 6.96 -8.92
CA ALA A 35 -8.64 7.44 -8.54
C ALA A 35 -8.30 8.71 -9.32
N TYR A 36 -7.93 9.76 -8.61
CA TYR A 36 -7.59 11.07 -9.17
C TYR A 36 -6.12 11.39 -8.91
N ARG A 37 -5.45 11.86 -9.96
CA ARG A 37 -4.06 12.30 -9.88
C ARG A 37 -3.98 13.67 -9.22
N THR A 38 -3.04 13.84 -8.30
CA THR A 38 -2.78 15.07 -7.57
C THR A 38 -1.67 15.89 -8.25
N SER A 39 -1.46 17.14 -7.82
CA SER A 39 -0.43 18.02 -8.41
C SER A 39 1.00 17.50 -8.26
N ASP A 40 1.27 16.77 -7.16
CA ASP A 40 2.55 16.10 -6.87
C ASP A 40 2.68 14.73 -7.56
N GLY A 41 1.79 14.40 -8.50
CA GLY A 41 1.87 13.20 -9.31
C GLY A 41 1.46 11.91 -8.59
N LYS A 42 1.02 12.02 -7.33
CA LYS A 42 0.44 10.93 -6.54
C LYS A 42 -1.06 10.80 -6.84
N PHE A 43 -1.73 9.89 -6.14
CA PHE A 43 -3.15 9.61 -6.35
C PHE A 43 -3.94 9.52 -5.05
N ILE A 44 -5.20 9.92 -5.11
CA ILE A 44 -6.21 9.69 -4.08
C ILE A 44 -7.37 8.92 -4.72
N MET A 45 -7.85 7.90 -4.02
CA MET A 45 -9.01 7.11 -4.42
C MET A 45 -10.24 7.56 -3.63
N LEU A 46 -11.29 7.96 -4.33
CA LEU A 46 -12.61 8.18 -3.76
C LEU A 46 -13.45 6.90 -3.89
N ALA A 47 -14.26 6.59 -2.89
CA ALA A 47 -15.11 5.40 -2.82
C ALA A 47 -16.50 5.71 -2.25
N MET A 48 -17.04 6.90 -2.54
CA MET A 48 -18.34 7.35 -2.02
C MET A 48 -19.48 6.83 -2.90
N LEU A 49 -20.00 5.65 -2.58
CA LEU A 49 -20.94 4.90 -3.43
C LEU A 49 -22.31 5.56 -3.60
N GLN A 50 -22.70 6.49 -2.71
CA GLN A 50 -23.99 7.18 -2.74
C GLN A 50 -23.82 8.65 -3.19
N PRO A 51 -23.73 8.93 -4.51
CA PRO A 51 -23.37 10.25 -5.00
C PRO A 51 -24.33 11.35 -4.53
N GLY A 52 -25.64 11.09 -4.48
CA GLY A 52 -26.61 12.07 -4.00
C GLY A 52 -26.46 12.44 -2.52
N ALA A 53 -25.93 11.54 -1.68
CA ALA A 53 -25.68 11.82 -0.27
C ALA A 53 -24.36 12.55 -0.03
N TYR A 54 -23.33 12.23 -0.82
CA TYR A 54 -21.97 12.72 -0.60
C TYR A 54 -21.57 13.92 -1.47
N TRP A 55 -22.22 14.14 -2.62
CA TRP A 55 -21.89 15.27 -3.50
C TRP A 55 -22.05 16.63 -2.82
N PRO A 56 -23.12 16.91 -2.06
CA PRO A 56 -23.27 18.19 -1.38
C PRO A 56 -22.13 18.46 -0.37
N THR A 57 -21.81 17.48 0.48
CA THR A 57 -20.76 17.63 1.50
C THR A 57 -19.37 17.70 0.87
N PHE A 58 -19.14 16.97 -0.21
CA PHE A 58 -17.93 17.09 -1.03
C PHE A 58 -17.77 18.51 -1.59
N CYS A 59 -18.83 19.07 -2.19
CA CYS A 59 -18.81 20.45 -2.67
C CYS A 59 -18.54 21.46 -1.54
N ASP A 60 -19.15 21.24 -0.38
CA ASP A 60 -18.99 22.12 0.79
C ASP A 60 -17.54 22.13 1.31
N VAL A 61 -16.85 20.98 1.43
CA VAL A 61 -15.46 20.95 1.91
C VAL A 61 -14.44 21.50 0.92
N PHE A 62 -14.76 21.51 -0.37
CA PHE A 62 -13.92 22.06 -1.43
C PHE A 62 -14.27 23.51 -1.80
N ASP A 63 -15.19 24.14 -1.07
CA ASP A 63 -15.68 25.50 -1.33
C ASP A 63 -16.18 25.66 -2.78
N LYS A 64 -16.99 24.68 -3.24
CA LYS A 64 -17.61 24.61 -4.57
C LYS A 64 -19.14 24.69 -4.53
N PRO A 65 -19.73 25.77 -3.98
CA PRO A 65 -21.19 25.90 -3.91
C PRO A 65 -21.85 25.87 -5.29
N GLU A 66 -21.14 26.29 -6.35
CA GLU A 66 -21.64 26.28 -7.72
C GLU A 66 -21.90 24.86 -8.26
N TRP A 67 -21.14 23.85 -7.81
CA TRP A 67 -21.32 22.45 -8.22
C TRP A 67 -22.52 21.79 -7.54
N LYS A 68 -22.92 22.30 -6.38
CA LYS A 68 -24.07 21.81 -5.61
C LYS A 68 -25.40 22.25 -6.22
N THR A 69 -25.43 23.41 -6.88
CA THR A 69 -26.62 23.99 -7.52
C THR A 69 -26.71 23.71 -9.01
N ASP A 70 -25.67 23.15 -9.62
CA ASP A 70 -25.66 22.78 -11.05
C ASP A 70 -26.68 21.66 -11.32
N GLU A 71 -27.59 21.89 -12.28
CA GLU A 71 -28.64 20.95 -12.66
C GLU A 71 -28.11 19.55 -13.00
N ARG A 72 -26.86 19.45 -13.46
CA ARG A 72 -26.20 18.18 -13.77
C ARG A 72 -25.90 17.34 -12.53
N PHE A 73 -25.85 17.95 -11.34
CA PHE A 73 -25.41 17.30 -10.11
C PHE A 73 -26.41 17.45 -8.93
N LEU A 74 -27.65 17.85 -9.18
CA LEU A 74 -28.68 18.06 -8.15
C LEU A 74 -29.18 16.77 -7.49
N THR A 75 -29.31 15.70 -8.29
CA THR A 75 -29.85 14.41 -7.85
C THR A 75 -28.87 13.27 -8.12
N ALA A 76 -28.99 12.17 -7.39
CA ALA A 76 -28.18 10.98 -7.63
C ALA A 76 -28.25 10.50 -9.09
N GLU A 77 -29.43 10.53 -9.70
CA GLU A 77 -29.64 10.16 -11.11
C GLU A 77 -28.91 11.14 -12.05
N SER A 78 -29.05 12.45 -11.83
CA SER A 78 -28.36 13.45 -12.64
C SER A 78 -26.84 13.31 -12.55
N ILE A 79 -26.30 13.05 -11.35
CA ILE A 79 -24.86 12.83 -11.15
C ILE A 79 -24.40 11.60 -11.92
N VAL A 80 -25.17 10.51 -11.90
CA VAL A 80 -24.85 9.28 -12.65
C VAL A 80 -24.83 9.53 -14.15
N MET A 81 -25.82 10.28 -14.67
CA MET A 81 -25.92 10.61 -16.09
C MET A 81 -24.79 11.54 -16.56
N ASN A 82 -24.35 12.47 -15.72
CA ASN A 82 -23.28 13.43 -16.01
C ASN A 82 -21.95 13.04 -15.34
N GLY A 83 -21.76 11.73 -15.08
CA GLY A 83 -20.61 11.24 -14.33
C GLY A 83 -19.27 11.51 -15.01
N TYR A 84 -19.25 11.62 -16.34
CA TYR A 84 -18.05 11.95 -17.09
C TYR A 84 -17.60 13.40 -16.86
N GLU A 85 -18.51 14.36 -16.97
CA GLU A 85 -18.28 15.78 -16.70
C GLU A 85 -17.90 15.97 -15.23
N GLY A 86 -18.61 15.30 -14.31
CA GLY A 86 -18.28 15.34 -12.88
C GLY A 86 -16.87 14.84 -12.61
N ARG A 87 -16.40 13.79 -13.31
CA ARG A 87 -15.03 13.28 -13.17
C ARG A 87 -14.00 14.29 -13.65
N GLN A 88 -14.26 14.98 -14.76
CA GLN A 88 -13.35 15.99 -15.27
C GLN A 88 -13.19 17.12 -14.25
N LEU A 89 -14.30 17.61 -13.69
CA LEU A 89 -14.28 18.64 -12.64
C LEU A 89 -13.47 18.21 -11.42
N VAL A 90 -13.71 17.00 -10.91
CA VAL A 90 -12.96 16.47 -9.76
C VAL A 90 -11.49 16.23 -10.11
N ALA A 91 -11.18 15.75 -11.31
CA ALA A 91 -9.81 15.54 -11.77
C ALA A 91 -9.03 16.86 -11.88
N GLU A 92 -9.63 17.91 -12.42
CA GLU A 92 -9.03 19.25 -12.50
C GLU A 92 -8.76 19.82 -11.11
N LEU A 93 -9.73 19.68 -10.20
CA LEU A 93 -9.59 20.10 -8.82
C LEU A 93 -8.43 19.36 -8.12
N PHE A 94 -8.36 18.04 -8.26
CA PHE A 94 -7.32 17.24 -7.62
C PHE A 94 -5.94 17.52 -8.23
N ALA A 95 -5.86 17.73 -9.55
CA ALA A 95 -4.61 18.09 -10.22
C ALA A 95 -4.05 19.46 -9.77
N SER A 96 -4.87 20.32 -9.14
CA SER A 96 -4.45 21.63 -8.65
C SER A 96 -3.85 21.62 -7.23
N LYS A 97 -3.94 20.52 -6.50
CA LYS A 97 -3.53 20.41 -5.09
C LYS A 97 -2.68 19.17 -4.84
N THR A 98 -1.80 19.24 -3.87
CA THR A 98 -0.98 18.11 -3.44
C THR A 98 -1.84 17.06 -2.72
N ARG A 99 -1.35 15.82 -2.65
CA ARG A 99 -2.01 14.75 -1.87
C ARG A 99 -2.25 15.18 -0.42
N ALA A 100 -1.29 15.83 0.22
CA ALA A 100 -1.39 16.26 1.62
C ALA A 100 -2.51 17.28 1.85
N GLU A 101 -2.59 18.33 1.01
CA GLU A 101 -3.64 19.34 1.09
C GLU A 101 -5.03 18.73 0.86
N LEU A 102 -5.14 17.83 -0.12
CA LEU A 102 -6.40 17.13 -0.41
C LEU A 102 -6.80 16.22 0.77
N SER A 103 -5.86 15.55 1.41
CA SER A 103 -6.13 14.74 2.61
C SER A 103 -6.67 15.58 3.76
N GLU A 104 -6.10 16.75 4.03
CA GLU A 104 -6.62 17.67 5.06
C GLU A 104 -8.05 18.15 4.75
N ILE A 105 -8.35 18.43 3.50
CA ILE A 105 -9.69 18.85 3.07
C ILE A 105 -10.69 17.70 3.20
N LEU A 106 -10.34 16.52 2.66
CA LEU A 106 -11.21 15.34 2.65
C LEU A 106 -11.48 14.78 4.06
N ASN A 107 -10.57 15.00 5.01
CA ASN A 107 -10.77 14.67 6.43
C ASN A 107 -11.89 15.48 7.11
N LYS A 108 -12.38 16.56 6.49
CA LYS A 108 -13.48 17.38 7.02
C LYS A 108 -14.86 16.81 6.70
N GLN A 109 -14.94 15.71 5.93
CA GLN A 109 -16.19 15.05 5.56
C GLN A 109 -16.14 13.54 5.84
N THR A 110 -17.30 12.88 5.79
CA THR A 110 -17.50 11.48 6.24
C THR A 110 -17.45 10.43 5.14
N GLY A 111 -17.47 10.84 3.88
CA GLY A 111 -17.39 9.96 2.72
C GLY A 111 -16.04 9.26 2.61
N GLN A 112 -16.07 8.05 2.06
CA GLN A 112 -14.93 7.14 2.05
C GLN A 112 -13.94 7.52 0.95
N TRP A 113 -12.68 7.67 1.34
CA TRP A 113 -11.54 7.93 0.47
C TRP A 113 -10.28 7.34 1.08
N ALA A 114 -9.24 7.17 0.28
CA ALA A 114 -7.93 6.73 0.74
C ALA A 114 -6.83 7.31 -0.15
N ILE A 115 -5.64 7.49 0.43
CA ILE A 115 -4.43 7.70 -0.39
C ILE A 115 -4.12 6.42 -1.17
N VAL A 116 -3.61 6.57 -2.39
CA VAL A 116 -2.96 5.46 -3.09
C VAL A 116 -1.50 5.48 -2.65
N ALA A 117 -1.17 4.63 -1.68
CA ALA A 117 0.17 4.53 -1.11
C ALA A 117 1.08 3.67 -2.00
N ASP A 118 2.31 4.13 -2.23
CA ASP A 118 3.36 3.29 -2.82
C ASP A 118 4.06 2.43 -1.74
N PHE A 119 4.97 1.55 -2.16
CA PHE A 119 5.67 0.66 -1.24
C PHE A 119 6.58 1.39 -0.24
N TRP A 120 7.04 2.60 -0.58
CA TRP A 120 7.81 3.43 0.33
C TRP A 120 6.90 4.16 1.33
N ASP A 121 5.78 4.72 0.88
CA ASP A 121 4.75 5.27 1.77
C ASP A 121 4.32 4.22 2.81
N ILE A 122 4.06 2.97 2.37
CA ILE A 122 3.69 1.85 3.27
C ILE A 122 4.82 1.55 4.27
N SER A 123 6.08 1.50 3.82
CA SER A 123 7.18 1.16 4.72
C SER A 123 7.49 2.25 5.75
N GLN A 124 7.08 3.49 5.49
CA GLN A 124 7.27 4.63 6.38
C GLN A 124 6.01 4.97 7.21
N ASP A 125 4.93 4.21 7.05
CA ASP A 125 3.67 4.48 7.77
C ASP A 125 3.84 4.33 9.28
N GLU A 126 3.51 5.39 10.01
CA GLU A 126 3.66 5.45 11.47
C GLU A 126 2.79 4.42 12.18
N SER A 127 1.57 4.17 11.68
CA SER A 127 0.66 3.20 12.29
C SER A 127 1.16 1.77 12.08
N LEU A 128 1.68 1.44 10.90
CA LEU A 128 2.27 0.11 10.64
C LEU A 128 3.51 -0.13 11.51
N ARG A 129 4.36 0.90 11.68
CA ARG A 129 5.55 0.82 12.55
C ARG A 129 5.17 0.70 14.02
N ALA A 130 4.22 1.49 14.50
CA ALA A 130 3.73 1.43 15.88
C ALA A 130 3.09 0.07 16.22
N ASN A 131 2.45 -0.58 15.25
CA ASN A 131 1.86 -1.91 15.41
C ASN A 131 2.85 -3.06 15.21
N GLY A 132 4.15 -2.79 15.01
CA GLY A 132 5.16 -3.84 14.83
C GLY A 132 5.06 -4.59 13.49
N LEU A 133 4.36 -4.01 12.51
CA LEU A 133 4.26 -4.57 11.16
C LEU A 133 5.50 -4.27 10.30
N VAL A 134 6.41 -3.44 10.80
CA VAL A 134 7.78 -3.26 10.29
C VAL A 134 8.74 -3.71 11.39
N SER A 135 9.34 -4.88 11.21
CA SER A 135 10.20 -5.53 12.19
C SER A 135 11.67 -5.41 11.80
N LYS A 136 12.52 -5.26 12.81
CA LYS A 136 13.97 -5.23 12.65
C LYS A 136 14.56 -6.64 12.72
N VAL A 137 15.47 -6.95 11.82
CA VAL A 137 16.20 -8.22 11.76
C VAL A 137 17.67 -7.93 11.49
N VAL A 138 18.57 -8.66 12.16
CA VAL A 138 20.01 -8.60 11.87
C VAL A 138 20.34 -9.66 10.83
N ASP A 139 20.90 -9.23 9.68
CA ASP A 139 21.32 -10.15 8.61
C ASP A 139 22.58 -10.94 8.97
N ALA A 140 23.03 -11.82 8.08
CA ALA A 140 24.17 -12.71 8.35
C ALA A 140 25.49 -11.94 8.48
N GLU A 141 25.55 -10.74 7.90
CA GLU A 141 26.68 -9.82 7.94
C GLU A 141 26.64 -8.90 9.19
N GLY A 142 25.63 -9.04 10.05
CA GLY A 142 25.48 -8.25 11.27
C GLY A 142 24.83 -6.88 11.06
N VAL A 143 24.22 -6.63 9.89
CA VAL A 143 23.58 -5.36 9.55
C VAL A 143 22.09 -5.41 9.92
N GLU A 144 21.61 -4.36 10.59
CA GLU A 144 20.18 -4.21 10.88
C GLU A 144 19.41 -3.92 9.59
N ARG A 145 18.35 -4.70 9.35
CA ARG A 145 17.42 -4.59 8.22
C ARG A 145 16.01 -4.46 8.74
N GLU A 146 15.17 -3.79 7.97
CA GLU A 146 13.73 -3.70 8.22
C GLU A 146 12.97 -4.62 7.25
N LEU A 147 12.00 -5.37 7.76
CA LEU A 147 11.16 -6.29 7.01
C LEU A 147 9.69 -6.12 7.41
N ILE A 148 8.79 -6.24 6.44
CA ILE A 148 7.35 -6.32 6.74
C ILE A 148 7.03 -7.62 7.46
N SER A 149 6.40 -7.52 8.63
CA SER A 149 5.95 -8.63 9.46
C SER A 149 4.62 -9.21 8.97
N VAL A 150 4.32 -10.45 9.36
CA VAL A 150 3.07 -11.11 8.98
C VAL A 150 1.87 -10.28 9.44
N PRO A 151 0.77 -10.25 8.66
CA PRO A 151 -0.36 -9.36 8.96
C PRO A 151 -1.34 -10.01 9.94
N VAL A 152 -1.14 -11.30 10.25
CA VAL A 152 -2.02 -12.10 11.10
C VAL A 152 -1.35 -12.22 12.45
N LEU A 153 -2.02 -11.68 13.47
CA LEU A 153 -1.61 -11.84 14.85
C LEU A 153 -2.31 -13.05 15.44
N PHE A 154 -1.57 -13.83 16.22
CA PHE A 154 -2.12 -14.83 17.12
C PHE A 154 -1.99 -14.26 18.53
N ASP A 155 -3.08 -14.26 19.28
CA ASP A 155 -3.12 -13.72 20.65
C ASP A 155 -2.64 -12.26 20.76
N GLU A 156 -2.85 -11.47 19.70
CA GLU A 156 -2.38 -10.06 19.57
C GLU A 156 -0.85 -9.90 19.62
N GLU A 157 -0.09 -10.99 19.45
CA GLU A 157 1.37 -10.97 19.43
C GLU A 157 1.93 -10.96 17.99
N ASN A 158 2.94 -10.11 17.79
CA ASN A 158 3.74 -10.13 16.56
C ASN A 158 4.73 -11.30 16.61
N PRO A 159 4.92 -12.06 15.50
CA PRO A 159 5.96 -13.07 15.49
C PRO A 159 7.35 -12.42 15.53
N THR A 160 8.29 -13.16 16.10
CA THR A 160 9.71 -12.80 16.00
C THR A 160 10.23 -13.22 14.63
N LEU A 161 10.74 -12.26 13.85
CA LEU A 161 11.41 -12.54 12.59
C LEU A 161 12.90 -12.80 12.84
N SER A 162 13.47 -13.72 12.07
CA SER A 162 14.90 -13.97 11.99
C SER A 162 15.39 -13.82 10.55
N ARG A 163 16.71 -13.73 10.37
CA ARG A 163 17.28 -13.66 9.03
C ARG A 163 17.02 -14.95 8.26
N ALA A 164 17.01 -14.83 6.94
CA ALA A 164 17.07 -16.00 6.08
C ALA A 164 18.40 -16.75 6.31
N PRO A 165 18.41 -18.09 6.18
CA PRO A 165 19.65 -18.86 6.17
C PRO A 165 20.51 -18.48 4.96
N GLN A 166 21.82 -18.56 5.13
CA GLN A 166 22.76 -18.54 4.04
C GLN A 166 22.65 -19.83 3.21
N PHE A 167 23.25 -19.82 2.02
CA PHE A 167 23.31 -21.01 1.19
C PHE A 167 23.96 -22.16 1.95
N ALA A 168 23.25 -23.30 2.05
CA ALA A 168 23.70 -24.52 2.71
C ALA A 168 24.11 -24.37 4.20
N GLU A 169 23.62 -23.33 4.90
CA GLU A 169 24.03 -23.03 6.28
C GLU A 169 23.78 -24.18 7.27
N HIS A 170 22.63 -24.85 7.15
CA HIS A 170 22.19 -25.88 8.10
C HIS A 170 22.43 -27.31 7.58
N THR A 171 23.22 -27.50 6.51
CA THR A 171 23.43 -28.84 5.93
C THR A 171 23.97 -29.83 6.95
N ASP A 172 25.04 -29.47 7.67
CA ASP A 172 25.71 -30.35 8.63
C ASP A 172 24.83 -30.66 9.84
N GLU A 173 24.10 -29.66 10.33
CA GLU A 173 23.13 -29.79 11.43
C GLU A 173 22.05 -30.81 11.08
N ILE A 174 21.41 -30.66 9.92
CA ILE A 174 20.35 -31.55 9.47
C ILE A 174 20.89 -32.97 9.22
N LEU A 175 22.09 -33.13 8.66
CA LEU A 175 22.69 -34.46 8.46
C LEU A 175 23.00 -35.15 9.81
N ALA A 176 23.45 -34.39 10.81
CA ALA A 176 23.66 -34.91 12.15
C ALA A 176 22.34 -35.34 12.81
N GLU A 177 21.25 -34.56 12.66
CA GLU A 177 19.91 -34.93 13.15
C GLU A 177 19.37 -36.21 12.52
N LEU A 178 19.74 -36.47 11.25
CA LEU A 178 19.40 -37.70 10.54
C LEU A 178 20.27 -38.90 10.94
N GLY A 179 21.27 -38.71 11.81
CA GLY A 179 22.14 -39.77 12.32
C GLY A 179 23.37 -40.07 11.45
N PHE A 180 23.71 -39.20 10.49
CA PHE A 180 24.96 -39.33 9.75
C PHE A 180 26.13 -38.83 10.59
N ASP A 181 27.15 -39.67 10.75
CA ASP A 181 28.39 -39.27 11.39
C ASP A 181 29.25 -38.37 10.49
N LEU A 182 30.30 -37.78 11.06
CA LEU A 182 31.19 -36.85 10.36
C LEU A 182 31.85 -37.49 9.12
N GLU A 183 32.15 -38.79 9.16
CA GLU A 183 32.75 -39.50 8.04
C GLU A 183 31.76 -39.56 6.88
N LYS A 184 30.51 -39.94 7.15
CA LYS A 184 29.47 -40.01 6.13
C LYS A 184 29.10 -38.64 5.58
N GLN A 185 29.08 -37.60 6.41
CA GLN A 185 28.87 -36.22 5.98
C GLN A 185 29.96 -35.78 4.99
N LEU A 186 31.23 -36.09 5.28
CA LEU A 186 32.35 -35.75 4.41
C LEU A 186 32.26 -36.48 3.06
N GLU A 187 31.91 -37.77 3.06
CA GLU A 187 31.69 -38.54 1.82
C GLU A 187 30.63 -37.89 0.92
N LEU A 188 29.51 -37.44 1.50
CA LEU A 188 28.43 -36.79 0.75
C LEU A 188 28.86 -35.46 0.14
N LYS A 189 29.68 -34.67 0.86
CA LYS A 189 30.27 -33.42 0.34
C LYS A 189 31.24 -33.69 -0.79
N ILE A 190 32.14 -34.67 -0.65
CA ILE A 190 33.10 -35.05 -1.69
C ILE A 190 32.38 -35.56 -2.95
N ALA A 191 31.30 -36.32 -2.78
CA ALA A 191 30.48 -36.81 -3.88
C ALA A 191 29.62 -35.72 -4.55
N GLY A 192 29.57 -34.50 -3.99
CA GLY A 192 28.75 -33.39 -4.48
C GLY A 192 27.24 -33.58 -4.27
N ALA A 193 26.85 -34.51 -3.38
CA ALA A 193 25.45 -34.75 -3.06
C ALA A 193 24.87 -33.66 -2.15
N VAL A 194 25.73 -33.04 -1.34
CA VAL A 194 25.45 -31.89 -0.47
C VAL A 194 26.62 -30.90 -0.56
N THR A 195 26.43 -29.66 -0.12
CA THR A 195 27.49 -28.66 0.03
C THR A 195 27.96 -28.57 1.47
#